data_AF-A0A9P7PXZ2-F1
#
_entry.id   AF-A0A9P7PXZ2-F1
#
_cell.length_a   1.000
_cell.length_b   1.000
_cell.length_c   1.000
_cell.angle_alpha   90.00
_cell.angle_beta   90.00
_cell.angle_gamma   90.00
#
_symmetry.space_group_name_H-M   'P 1'
#
loop_
_entity.id
_entity.type
_entity.pdbx_description
1 polymer ?
#
loop_
_entity_poly.entity_id
_entity_poly.type
_entity_poly.pdbx_seq_one_letter_code
_entity_poly.pdbx_strand_id
1 'polypeptide(L)'
;MAASSRGRRALQSILRANPSVCSRCATSFAPRASTRLYSASATTSEASPSEDTALASHSSASSPSPSTTPPRVWIAPDYVIRSGLILSRPPLLTRKLHPFENAFFFYQKRLEERLNTPFIPSIYFKPDTPRELDWNIKIKERQGTVAKELGVYKGKGARAWDDELKVGDTLSTQEGMIDSLLKDAELRVSDDAEVIKAEDVVPVERPRERETEADKQGDVMRLDRRLDRTLYLVVKGKDGWGFPADMVQRNETLHV
;
A
#
# COMPACT_ATOMS: atom_id res chain seq x y z
N MET A 1 -10.20 -32.97 23.16
CA MET A 1 -10.21 -33.68 21.86
C MET A 1 -11.49 -33.31 21.11
N ALA A 2 -11.46 -32.28 20.26
CA ALA A 2 -12.62 -31.88 19.45
C ALA A 2 -12.27 -32.04 17.97
N ALA A 3 -12.85 -33.07 17.33
CA ALA A 3 -12.66 -33.36 15.92
C ALA A 3 -13.45 -32.36 15.07
N SER A 4 -12.76 -31.67 14.15
CA SER A 4 -13.38 -30.66 13.30
C SER A 4 -14.19 -31.30 12.16
N SER A 5 -15.42 -30.83 11.98
CA SER A 5 -16.41 -31.30 11.00
C SER A 5 -16.10 -30.90 9.53
N ARG A 6 -14.86 -30.48 9.24
CA ARG A 6 -14.46 -29.93 7.94
C ARG A 6 -14.14 -31.01 6.89
N GLY A 7 -13.80 -32.23 7.30
CA GLY A 7 -13.44 -33.32 6.38
C GLY A 7 -14.61 -33.91 5.58
N ARG A 8 -15.85 -33.77 6.05
CA ARG A 8 -17.01 -34.45 5.45
C ARG A 8 -17.52 -33.82 4.16
N ARG A 9 -17.24 -32.52 3.92
CA ARG A 9 -17.67 -31.80 2.70
C ARG A 9 -16.70 -31.97 1.52
N ALA A 10 -15.41 -32.18 1.78
CA ALA A 10 -14.42 -32.40 0.73
C ALA A 10 -14.65 -33.74 0.00
N LEU A 11 -14.97 -34.80 0.75
CA LEU A 11 -15.13 -36.14 0.18
C LEU A 11 -16.42 -36.32 -0.64
N GLN A 12 -17.49 -35.58 -0.36
CA GLN A 12 -18.72 -35.67 -1.17
C GLN A 12 -18.59 -35.03 -2.57
N SER A 13 -17.65 -34.09 -2.76
CA SER A 13 -17.41 -33.46 -4.06
C SER A 13 -16.62 -34.33 -5.05
N ILE A 14 -15.86 -35.31 -4.53
CA ILE A 14 -15.04 -36.23 -5.32
C ILE A 14 -15.89 -37.38 -5.88
N LEU A 15 -16.97 -37.76 -5.20
CA LEU A 15 -17.80 -38.91 -5.57
C LEU A 15 -18.87 -38.63 -6.65
N ARG A 16 -18.99 -37.39 -7.15
CA ARG A 16 -20.01 -37.00 -8.17
C ARG A 16 -19.46 -36.19 -9.35
N ALA A 17 -18.14 -36.13 -9.53
CA ALA A 17 -17.57 -35.39 -10.65
C ALA A 17 -17.52 -36.26 -11.92
N ASN A 18 -18.43 -36.00 -12.87
CA ASN A 18 -18.30 -36.48 -14.24
C ASN A 18 -17.16 -35.71 -14.94
N PRO A 19 -16.26 -36.37 -15.69
CA PRO A 19 -15.04 -35.75 -16.19
C PRO A 19 -15.24 -34.73 -17.33
N SER A 20 -16.48 -34.53 -17.79
CA SER A 20 -16.82 -33.66 -18.93
C SER A 20 -17.29 -32.26 -18.52
N VAL A 21 -17.26 -31.88 -17.24
CA VAL A 21 -17.79 -30.59 -16.79
C VAL A 21 -16.75 -29.82 -15.97
N CYS A 22 -16.52 -28.56 -16.36
CA CYS A 22 -15.64 -27.62 -15.65
C CYS A 22 -16.11 -27.38 -14.21
N SER A 23 -15.17 -27.30 -13.25
CA SER A 23 -15.43 -27.13 -11.81
C SER A 23 -16.25 -25.88 -11.45
N ARG A 24 -16.22 -24.85 -12.31
CA ARG A 24 -17.04 -23.64 -12.17
C ARG A 24 -18.52 -23.84 -12.55
N CYS A 25 -18.82 -24.78 -13.44
CA CYS A 25 -20.20 -25.12 -13.85
C CYS A 25 -20.87 -26.08 -12.86
N ALA A 26 -20.09 -26.95 -12.22
CA ALA A 26 -20.58 -27.84 -11.17
C ALA A 26 -21.01 -27.09 -9.89
N THR A 27 -20.46 -25.90 -9.66
CA THR A 27 -20.78 -25.05 -8.51
C THR A 27 -21.99 -24.13 -8.73
N SER A 28 -22.49 -24.02 -9.97
CA SER A 28 -23.62 -23.14 -10.31
C SER A 28 -25.00 -23.75 -10.02
N PHE A 29 -25.09 -25.07 -9.85
CA PHE A 29 -26.36 -25.81 -9.70
C PHE A 29 -26.73 -26.20 -8.27
N ALA A 30 -26.02 -25.69 -7.25
CA ALA A 30 -26.43 -25.88 -5.85
C ALA A 30 -27.36 -24.73 -5.42
N PRO A 31 -28.58 -25.01 -4.89
CA PRO A 31 -29.47 -23.96 -4.45
C PRO A 31 -28.92 -23.37 -3.15
N ARG A 32 -28.38 -22.15 -3.21
CA ARG A 32 -28.07 -21.37 -2.01
C ARG A 32 -28.85 -20.08 -2.01
N ALA A 33 -29.52 -19.88 -0.87
CA ALA A 33 -30.34 -18.74 -0.52
C ALA A 33 -29.67 -17.40 -0.89
N SER A 34 -30.49 -16.55 -1.51
CA SER A 34 -30.19 -15.21 -1.98
C SER A 34 -29.64 -14.32 -0.85
N THR A 35 -28.42 -13.80 -1.02
CA THR A 35 -28.02 -12.51 -0.45
C THR A 35 -27.83 -11.54 -1.62
N ARG A 36 -28.68 -10.51 -1.65
CA ARG A 36 -28.73 -9.49 -2.71
C ARG A 36 -27.48 -8.61 -2.65
N LEU A 37 -26.78 -8.48 -3.77
CA LEU A 37 -25.91 -7.35 -4.05
C LEU A 37 -26.31 -6.78 -5.42
N TYR A 38 -26.59 -5.48 -5.41
CA TYR A 38 -27.10 -4.68 -6.53
C TYR A 38 -26.08 -4.61 -7.68
N SER A 39 -26.46 -5.07 -8.87
CA SER A 39 -25.89 -4.55 -10.14
C SER A 39 -26.86 -4.81 -11.31
N ALA A 40 -26.91 -3.85 -12.23
CA ALA A 40 -27.93 -3.65 -13.26
C ALA A 40 -27.98 -4.71 -14.38
N SER A 41 -29.19 -5.00 -14.85
CA SER A 41 -29.48 -5.90 -15.96
C SER A 41 -29.18 -5.25 -17.32
N ALA A 42 -28.41 -5.92 -18.17
CA ALA A 42 -28.41 -5.68 -19.61
C ALA A 42 -29.42 -6.65 -20.26
N THR A 43 -30.34 -6.10 -21.04
CA THR A 43 -31.44 -6.78 -21.72
C THR A 43 -30.96 -7.72 -22.83
N THR A 44 -31.42 -8.97 -22.79
CA THR A 44 -31.38 -9.94 -23.89
C THR A 44 -32.60 -9.75 -24.80
N SER A 45 -32.38 -9.61 -26.10
CA SER A 45 -33.43 -9.67 -27.12
C SER A 45 -33.43 -11.04 -27.80
N GLU A 46 -34.44 -11.82 -27.40
CA GLU A 46 -35.36 -12.73 -28.13
C GLU A 46 -35.03 -13.28 -29.54
N ALA A 47 -35.46 -14.54 -29.73
CA ALA A 47 -35.28 -15.39 -30.90
C ALA A 47 -36.55 -15.55 -31.77
N SER A 48 -36.36 -16.18 -32.95
CA SER A 48 -37.28 -17.10 -33.70
C SER A 48 -38.06 -16.51 -34.90
N PRO A 49 -38.62 -17.32 -35.85
CA PRO A 49 -38.13 -18.55 -36.53
C PRO A 49 -38.51 -18.69 -38.05
N SER A 50 -38.21 -19.88 -38.63
CA SER A 50 -38.91 -20.64 -39.73
C SER A 50 -38.78 -20.15 -41.19
N GLU A 51 -38.74 -20.96 -42.27
CA GLU A 51 -38.94 -22.41 -42.56
C GLU A 51 -38.49 -22.67 -44.03
N ASP A 52 -38.15 -23.93 -44.40
CA ASP A 52 -38.57 -24.64 -45.64
C ASP A 52 -37.71 -25.91 -45.89
N THR A 53 -38.25 -27.10 -45.59
CA THR A 53 -38.90 -28.12 -46.45
C THR A 53 -37.96 -29.11 -47.17
N ALA A 54 -38.10 -30.41 -46.84
CA ALA A 54 -38.45 -31.52 -47.76
C ALA A 54 -37.76 -32.88 -47.46
N LEU A 55 -38.59 -33.82 -46.97
CA LEU A 55 -38.77 -35.24 -47.40
C LEU A 55 -37.55 -36.10 -47.77
N ALA A 56 -37.30 -37.18 -47.00
CA ALA A 56 -37.72 -38.55 -47.38
C ALA A 56 -37.15 -39.65 -46.45
N SER A 57 -38.02 -40.60 -46.17
CA SER A 57 -37.93 -41.89 -45.46
C SER A 57 -36.79 -42.87 -45.87
N HIS A 58 -36.31 -43.72 -44.94
CA HIS A 58 -36.46 -45.20 -44.96
C HIS A 58 -35.76 -45.91 -43.76
N SER A 59 -36.57 -46.71 -43.05
CA SER A 59 -36.38 -48.00 -42.35
C SER A 59 -35.01 -48.52 -41.83
N SER A 60 -35.00 -48.80 -40.52
CA SER A 60 -34.60 -50.04 -39.81
C SER A 60 -33.46 -50.93 -40.34
N ALA A 61 -32.38 -51.10 -39.55
CA ALA A 61 -32.00 -52.37 -38.90
C ALA A 61 -30.57 -52.38 -38.30
N SER A 62 -30.45 -53.13 -37.19
CA SER A 62 -29.29 -53.83 -36.63
C SER A 62 -28.07 -53.08 -36.07
N SER A 63 -27.89 -53.22 -34.76
CA SER A 63 -26.63 -53.16 -34.01
C SER A 63 -25.56 -54.08 -34.63
N PRO A 64 -24.27 -53.74 -34.56
CA PRO A 64 -23.50 -54.10 -33.36
C PRO A 64 -22.50 -53.02 -32.91
N SER A 65 -22.23 -52.98 -31.61
CA SER A 65 -21.08 -52.30 -31.04
C SER A 65 -19.78 -52.88 -31.60
N PRO A 66 -18.84 -52.03 -32.04
CA PRO A 66 -17.46 -52.25 -31.64
C PRO A 66 -16.92 -50.98 -30.96
N SER A 67 -16.32 -51.22 -29.80
CA SER A 67 -15.37 -50.33 -29.14
C SER A 67 -14.44 -49.66 -30.14
N THR A 68 -14.64 -48.37 -30.40
CA THR A 68 -13.64 -47.50 -31.00
C THR A 68 -13.63 -46.22 -30.20
N THR A 69 -12.68 -46.13 -29.29
CA THR A 69 -12.25 -44.88 -28.67
C THR A 69 -12.08 -43.85 -29.80
N PRO A 70 -12.77 -42.70 -29.79
CA PRO A 70 -12.53 -41.71 -30.83
C PRO A 70 -11.05 -41.31 -30.76
N PRO A 71 -10.35 -41.22 -31.91
CA PRO A 71 -9.00 -40.67 -31.91
C PRO A 71 -9.09 -39.29 -31.29
N ARG A 72 -8.36 -39.09 -30.18
CA ARG A 72 -8.22 -37.78 -29.55
C ARG A 72 -7.57 -36.86 -30.58
N VAL A 73 -8.38 -36.10 -31.30
CA VAL A 73 -7.92 -35.05 -32.20
C VAL A 73 -7.23 -34.03 -31.30
N TRP A 74 -5.90 -33.99 -31.35
CA TRP A 74 -5.12 -32.96 -30.71
C TRP A 74 -5.30 -31.69 -31.54
N ILE A 75 -6.34 -30.91 -31.22
CA ILE A 75 -6.51 -29.57 -31.74
C ILE A 75 -5.24 -28.80 -31.33
N ALA A 76 -4.50 -28.29 -32.31
CA ALA A 76 -3.38 -27.41 -32.03
C ALA A 76 -3.90 -26.26 -31.17
N PRO A 77 -3.22 -25.88 -30.07
CA PRO A 77 -3.75 -24.86 -29.20
C PRO A 77 -3.81 -23.53 -29.97
N ASP A 78 -5.01 -22.95 -30.10
CA ASP A 78 -5.23 -21.63 -30.73
C ASP A 78 -4.50 -20.49 -30.00
N TYR A 79 -4.08 -20.75 -28.74
CA TYR A 79 -3.38 -19.80 -27.89
C TYR A 79 -2.03 -20.33 -27.43
N VAL A 80 -1.02 -19.46 -27.52
CA VAL A 80 0.31 -19.72 -26.96
C VAL A 80 0.33 -19.22 -25.51
N ILE A 81 0.54 -20.12 -24.57
CA ILE A 81 0.65 -19.79 -23.14
C ILE A 81 2.01 -19.13 -22.90
N ARG A 82 1.99 -17.93 -22.32
CA ARG A 82 3.18 -17.19 -21.89
C ARG A 82 3.12 -16.92 -20.39
N SER A 83 4.27 -16.93 -19.73
CA SER A 83 4.42 -16.50 -18.34
C SER A 83 5.13 -15.14 -18.32
N GLY A 84 4.53 -14.16 -17.65
CA GLY A 84 5.07 -12.81 -17.50
C GLY A 84 5.43 -12.51 -16.05
N LEU A 85 6.51 -11.74 -15.84
CA LEU A 85 7.01 -11.36 -14.53
C LEU A 85 6.91 -9.85 -14.33
N ILE A 86 6.10 -9.44 -13.34
CA ILE A 86 6.03 -8.04 -12.90
C ILE A 86 6.91 -7.90 -11.66
N LEU A 87 8.17 -7.53 -11.85
CA LEU A 87 9.08 -7.25 -10.74
C LEU A 87 8.84 -5.85 -10.21
N SER A 88 8.53 -5.74 -8.92
CA SER A 88 8.29 -4.46 -8.27
C SER A 88 9.29 -4.18 -7.15
N ARG A 89 9.82 -2.96 -7.11
CA ARG A 89 10.57 -2.42 -5.97
C ARG A 89 9.60 -1.60 -5.11
N PRO A 90 9.30 -1.98 -3.85
CA PRO A 90 8.36 -1.24 -3.00
C PRO A 90 8.89 0.15 -2.60
N PRO A 91 8.04 1.09 -2.20
CA PRO A 91 8.49 2.39 -1.71
C PRO A 91 9.34 2.21 -0.45
N LEU A 92 10.51 2.84 -0.43
CA LEU A 92 11.46 2.84 0.71
C LEU A 92 11.21 4.02 1.65
N LEU A 93 10.58 5.08 1.15
CA LEU A 93 10.20 6.26 1.93
C LEU A 93 8.68 6.36 2.07
N THR A 94 8.24 6.99 3.16
CA THR A 94 6.86 7.44 3.33
C THR A 94 6.48 8.41 2.22
N ARG A 95 5.19 8.48 1.85
CA ARG A 95 4.73 9.45 0.84
C ARG A 95 4.94 10.89 1.32
N LYS A 96 5.16 11.83 0.38
CA LYS A 96 5.08 13.26 0.68
C LYS A 96 3.64 13.60 1.10
N LEU A 97 3.51 14.39 2.16
CA LEU A 97 2.22 14.83 2.67
C LEU A 97 1.66 15.95 1.78
N HIS A 98 0.34 15.96 1.61
CA HIS A 98 -0.34 17.05 0.91
C HIS A 98 -0.33 18.31 1.81
N PRO A 99 -0.28 19.54 1.25
CA PRO A 99 -0.30 20.76 2.05
C PRO A 99 -1.46 20.85 3.05
N PHE A 100 -2.65 20.39 2.64
CA PHE A 100 -3.81 20.28 3.53
C PHE A 100 -3.56 19.33 4.72
N GLU A 101 -2.91 18.19 4.49
CA GLU A 101 -2.62 17.21 5.55
C GLU A 101 -1.61 17.77 6.56
N ASN A 102 -0.60 18.51 6.08
CA ASN A 102 0.35 19.21 6.94
C ASN A 102 -0.35 20.20 7.88
N ALA A 103 -1.23 21.04 7.32
CA ALA A 103 -2.03 21.99 8.10
C ALA A 103 -2.97 21.28 9.08
N PHE A 104 -3.63 20.20 8.65
CA PHE A 104 -4.52 19.40 9.49
C PHE A 104 -3.78 18.75 10.67
N PHE A 105 -2.62 18.12 10.43
CA PHE A 105 -1.83 17.52 11.52
C PHE A 105 -1.30 18.58 12.47
N PHE A 106 -0.86 19.73 11.97
CA PHE A 106 -0.44 20.85 12.81
C PHE A 106 -1.58 21.34 13.72
N TYR A 107 -2.77 21.53 13.15
CA TYR A 107 -3.97 21.90 13.90
C TYR A 107 -4.29 20.86 14.99
N GLN A 108 -4.28 19.57 14.64
CA GLN A 108 -4.55 18.49 15.59
C GLN A 108 -3.54 18.48 16.74
N LYS A 109 -2.26 18.77 16.49
CA LYS A 109 -1.24 18.86 17.54
C LYS A 109 -1.50 20.01 18.52
N ARG A 110 -1.98 21.17 18.04
CA ARG A 110 -2.35 22.28 18.93
C ARG A 110 -3.57 21.93 19.78
N LEU A 111 -4.56 21.22 19.22
CA LEU A 111 -5.66 20.68 20.01
C LEU A 111 -5.18 19.67 21.05
N GLU A 112 -4.25 18.80 20.70
CA GLU A 112 -3.65 17.86 21.64
C GLU A 112 -2.96 18.60 22.80
N GLU A 113 -2.24 19.70 22.55
CA GLU A 113 -1.62 20.52 23.59
C GLU A 113 -2.63 21.15 24.58
N ARG A 114 -3.90 21.28 24.19
CA ARG A 114 -4.97 21.71 25.11
C ARG A 114 -5.45 20.58 26.00
N LEU A 115 -5.60 19.40 25.40
CA LEU A 115 -6.24 18.24 26.02
C LEU A 115 -5.25 17.36 26.80
N ASN A 116 -3.97 17.39 26.46
CA ASN A 116 -2.95 16.55 27.06
C ASN A 116 -2.69 16.92 28.54
N THR A 117 -2.10 15.97 29.26
CA THR A 117 -1.52 16.24 30.57
C THR A 117 -0.23 17.03 30.40
N PRO A 118 0.09 17.97 31.31
CA PRO A 118 1.33 18.73 31.22
C PRO A 118 2.54 17.79 31.33
N PHE A 119 3.59 18.10 30.57
CA PHE A 119 4.85 17.37 30.65
C PHE A 119 5.53 17.59 32.01
N ILE A 120 5.98 16.50 32.64
CA ILE A 120 6.61 16.52 33.97
C ILE A 120 8.12 16.33 33.79
N PRO A 121 8.93 17.41 33.81
CA PRO A 121 10.35 17.32 33.49
C PRO A 121 11.14 16.49 34.50
N SER A 122 10.77 16.50 35.79
CA SER A 122 11.47 15.78 36.85
C SER A 122 11.47 14.25 36.70
N ILE A 123 10.56 13.70 35.90
CA ILE A 123 10.53 12.26 35.59
C ILE A 123 11.63 11.89 34.59
N TYR A 124 11.98 12.81 33.67
CA TYR A 124 12.91 12.57 32.58
C TYR A 124 14.31 13.14 32.85
N PHE A 125 14.38 14.26 33.56
CA PHE A 125 15.59 14.98 33.91
C PHE A 125 15.77 14.97 35.42
N LYS A 126 16.90 14.45 35.88
CA LYS A 126 17.28 14.53 37.30
C LYS A 126 17.68 15.97 37.62
N PRO A 127 17.39 16.44 38.85
CA PRO A 127 17.81 17.76 39.28
C PRO A 127 19.33 17.92 39.19
N ASP A 128 19.80 19.13 38.91
CA ASP A 128 21.21 19.53 38.89
C ASP A 128 22.06 18.75 37.88
N THR A 129 21.46 18.36 36.74
CA THR A 129 22.18 17.73 35.64
C THR A 129 22.34 18.67 34.45
N PRO A 130 23.42 18.54 33.65
CA PRO A 130 23.61 19.38 32.46
C PRO A 130 22.44 19.27 31.47
N ARG A 131 21.76 18.12 31.43
CA ARG A 131 20.54 17.90 30.63
C ARG A 131 19.35 18.72 31.10
N GLU A 132 19.16 18.87 32.41
CA GLU A 132 18.09 19.71 32.95
C GLU A 132 18.37 21.20 32.67
N LEU A 133 19.63 21.63 32.83
CA LEU A 133 20.05 22.99 32.51
C LEU A 133 19.81 23.32 31.03
N ASP A 134 20.21 22.42 30.12
CA ASP A 134 19.99 22.53 28.69
C ASP A 134 18.49 22.60 28.34
N TRP A 135 17.69 21.72 28.95
CA TRP A 135 16.23 21.75 28.83
C TRP A 135 15.64 23.09 29.27
N ASN A 136 16.05 23.61 30.43
CA ASN A 136 15.55 24.86 30.98
C ASN A 136 15.90 26.06 30.10
N ILE A 137 17.09 26.08 29.49
CA ILE A 137 17.48 27.12 28.52
C ILE A 137 16.58 27.04 27.28
N LYS A 138 16.43 25.85 26.69
CA LYS A 138 15.61 25.63 25.48
C LYS A 138 14.13 25.97 25.69
N ILE A 139 13.58 25.62 26.85
CA ILE A 139 12.19 25.94 27.20
C ILE A 139 11.97 27.45 27.38
N LYS A 140 12.94 28.16 27.96
CA LYS A 140 12.88 29.62 28.07
C LYS A 140 12.84 30.29 26.70
N GLU A 141 13.65 29.81 25.74
CA GLU A 141 13.61 30.31 24.36
C GLU A 141 12.26 30.05 23.68
N ARG A 142 11.64 28.89 23.93
CA ARG A 142 10.28 28.56 23.47
C ARG A 142 9.16 29.21 24.28
N GLN A 143 9.48 30.13 25.20
CA GLN A 143 8.52 30.83 26.07
C GLN A 143 7.64 29.89 26.92
N GLY A 144 8.14 28.70 27.26
CA GLY A 144 7.43 27.69 28.05
C GLY A 144 6.71 26.61 27.24
N THR A 145 6.72 26.66 25.91
CA THR A 145 6.12 25.59 25.09
C THR A 145 7.06 24.37 25.05
N VAL A 146 6.51 23.22 25.43
CA VAL A 146 7.24 21.95 25.53
C VAL A 146 7.47 21.37 24.13
N ALA A 147 6.44 21.39 23.29
CA ALA A 147 6.52 20.97 21.90
C ALA A 147 7.50 21.86 21.11
N LYS A 148 8.20 21.23 20.17
CA LYS A 148 9.34 21.84 19.47
C LYS A 148 8.89 22.53 18.18
N GLU A 149 7.93 21.93 17.51
CA GLU A 149 7.43 22.28 16.19
C GLU A 149 6.17 23.15 16.18
N LEU A 150 5.50 23.33 17.33
CA LEU A 150 4.20 24.02 17.41
C LEU A 150 4.31 25.55 17.43
N GLY A 151 5.54 26.08 17.49
CA GLY A 151 5.79 27.48 17.77
C GLY A 151 5.39 27.85 19.21
N VAL A 152 5.15 29.14 19.45
CA VAL A 152 4.70 29.62 20.76
C VAL A 152 3.20 29.41 20.89
N TYR A 153 2.80 28.35 21.58
CA TYR A 153 1.39 28.07 21.90
C TYR A 153 1.24 27.56 23.33
N LYS A 154 0.21 28.02 24.04
CA LYS A 154 -0.11 27.64 25.43
C LYS A 154 -1.58 27.26 25.53
N GLY A 155 -1.87 25.96 25.43
CA GLY A 155 -3.23 25.42 25.36
C GLY A 155 -4.11 25.63 26.59
N LYS A 156 -3.52 25.95 27.75
CA LYS A 156 -4.24 26.18 29.02
C LYS A 156 -4.15 27.65 29.51
N GLY A 157 -3.69 28.56 28.66
CA GLY A 157 -3.58 29.99 28.98
C GLY A 157 -4.80 30.82 28.55
N ALA A 158 -4.81 32.11 28.90
CA ALA A 158 -5.88 33.04 28.48
C ALA A 158 -6.00 33.20 26.95
N ARG A 159 -4.90 32.99 26.22
CA ARG A 159 -4.84 33.02 24.74
C ARG A 159 -4.95 31.62 24.11
N ALA A 160 -5.48 30.63 24.82
CA ALA A 160 -5.64 29.27 24.27
C ALA A 160 -6.57 29.20 23.04
N TRP A 161 -7.45 30.20 22.87
CA TRP A 161 -8.36 30.32 21.73
C TRP A 161 -7.66 30.67 20.41
N ASP A 162 -6.43 31.19 20.46
CA ASP A 162 -5.64 31.57 19.27
C ASP A 162 -4.74 30.39 18.86
N ASP A 163 -5.37 29.28 18.51
CA ASP A 163 -4.71 28.01 18.14
C ASP A 163 -4.65 27.78 16.64
N GLU A 164 -5.38 28.53 15.83
CA GLU A 164 -5.33 28.39 14.38
C GLU A 164 -4.11 29.09 13.77
N LEU A 165 -3.68 28.59 12.61
CA LEU A 165 -2.57 29.14 11.86
C LEU A 165 -3.10 29.91 10.65
N LYS A 166 -2.51 31.06 10.33
CA LYS A 166 -2.90 31.83 9.15
C LYS A 166 -2.41 31.16 7.87
N VAL A 167 -3.14 31.36 6.78
CA VAL A 167 -2.75 30.86 5.46
C VAL A 167 -1.39 31.46 5.07
N GLY A 168 -0.48 30.61 4.60
CA GLY A 168 0.88 31.02 4.20
C GLY A 168 1.92 30.97 5.31
N ASP A 169 1.56 30.56 6.52
CA ASP A 169 2.54 30.35 7.59
C ASP A 169 3.37 29.07 7.34
N THR A 170 4.68 29.21 7.50
CA THR A 170 5.67 28.15 7.26
C THR A 170 5.74 27.13 8.40
N LEU A 171 5.21 27.44 9.59
CA LEU A 171 5.29 26.53 10.75
C LEU A 171 4.62 25.17 10.53
N SER A 172 3.56 25.11 9.72
CA SER A 172 2.90 23.86 9.37
C SER A 172 3.70 22.99 8.39
N THR A 173 4.71 23.56 7.74
CA THR A 173 5.50 22.87 6.71
C THR A 173 6.46 21.87 7.34
N GLN A 174 6.68 20.74 6.66
CA GLN A 174 7.59 19.69 7.13
C GLN A 174 9.03 20.21 7.34
N GLU A 175 9.49 21.15 6.51
CA GLU A 175 10.81 21.78 6.62
C GLU A 175 10.95 22.59 7.90
N GLY A 176 9.98 23.47 8.20
CA GLY A 176 9.97 24.25 9.45
C GLY A 176 9.94 23.35 10.69
N MET A 177 9.20 22.24 10.63
CA MET A 177 9.23 21.22 11.69
C MET A 177 10.64 20.63 11.86
N ILE A 178 11.28 20.18 10.78
CA ILE A 178 12.63 19.59 10.83
C ILE A 178 13.65 20.61 11.37
N ASP A 179 13.60 21.86 10.91
CA ASP A 179 14.49 22.92 11.37
C ASP A 179 14.33 23.17 12.88
N SER A 180 13.09 23.21 13.38
CA SER A 180 12.81 23.37 14.81
C SER A 180 13.35 22.21 15.66
N LEU A 181 13.25 20.98 15.14
CA LEU A 181 13.73 19.77 15.80
C LEU A 181 15.26 19.70 15.82
N LEU A 182 15.91 20.08 14.72
CA LEU A 182 17.37 20.12 14.62
C LEU A 182 17.96 21.19 15.56
N LYS A 183 17.35 22.38 15.59
CA LYS A 183 17.76 23.47 16.51
C LYS A 183 17.63 23.08 17.98
N ASP A 184 16.67 22.23 18.33
CA ASP A 184 16.52 21.71 19.69
C ASP A 184 17.50 20.56 19.99
N ALA A 185 17.95 19.82 18.97
CA ALA A 185 18.91 18.74 19.13
C ALA A 185 20.34 19.23 19.41
N GLU A 186 20.66 20.48 19.06
CA GLU A 186 21.93 21.12 19.40
C GLU A 186 22.12 21.22 20.93
N LEU A 187 23.29 20.81 21.44
CA LEU A 187 23.62 20.89 22.85
C LEU A 187 24.01 22.33 23.21
N ARG A 188 23.39 22.91 24.24
CA ARG A 188 23.75 24.26 24.73
C ARG A 188 24.54 24.26 26.03
N VAL A 189 24.67 23.11 26.67
CA VAL A 189 25.37 22.95 27.94
C VAL A 189 26.45 21.89 27.76
N SER A 190 27.66 22.21 28.18
CA SER A 190 28.80 21.27 28.19
C SER A 190 28.65 20.24 29.31
N ASP A 191 29.51 19.22 29.30
CA ASP A 191 29.55 18.23 30.37
C ASP A 191 29.91 18.84 31.74
N ASP A 192 30.60 19.98 31.74
CA ASP A 192 30.95 20.77 32.93
C ASP A 192 29.81 21.69 33.42
N ALA A 193 28.59 21.53 32.87
CA ALA A 193 27.41 22.33 33.21
C ALA A 193 27.53 23.84 32.89
N GLU A 194 28.44 24.21 32.00
CA GLU A 194 28.59 25.57 31.50
C GLU A 194 27.82 25.79 30.19
N VAL A 195 27.31 27.00 29.98
CA VAL A 195 26.61 27.35 28.74
C VAL A 195 27.63 27.53 27.62
N ILE A 196 27.48 26.74 26.56
CA ILE A 196 28.31 26.80 25.36
C ILE A 196 28.00 28.12 24.62
N LYS A 197 29.05 28.83 24.20
CA LYS A 197 28.91 30.04 23.38
C LYS A 197 28.29 29.67 22.03
N ALA A 198 27.45 30.55 21.48
CA ALA A 198 26.73 30.27 20.24
C ALA A 198 27.63 29.90 19.04
N GLU A 199 28.86 30.41 19.00
CA GLU A 199 29.86 30.13 17.96
C GLU A 199 30.46 28.72 18.06
N ASP A 200 30.48 28.15 19.27
CA ASP A 200 31.08 26.85 19.57
C ASP A 200 30.03 25.72 19.56
N VAL A 201 28.76 26.03 19.29
CA VAL A 201 27.69 25.03 19.20
C VAL A 201 27.86 24.23 17.91
N VAL A 202 28.15 22.94 18.06
CA VAL A 202 28.26 22.01 16.93
C VAL A 202 26.85 21.72 16.38
N PRO A 203 26.56 22.05 15.12
CA PRO A 203 25.25 21.79 14.52
C PRO A 203 25.04 20.30 14.30
N VAL A 204 23.80 19.84 14.49
CA VAL A 204 23.43 18.45 14.26
C VAL A 204 23.33 18.15 12.77
N GLU A 205 23.86 17.00 12.35
CA GLU A 205 23.80 16.55 10.96
C GLU A 205 22.34 16.46 10.48
N ARG A 206 22.05 17.11 9.35
CA ARG A 206 20.72 17.07 8.75
C ARG A 206 20.43 15.70 8.13
N PRO A 207 19.19 15.19 8.21
CA PRO A 207 18.80 14.01 7.45
C PRO A 207 19.07 14.19 5.96
N ARG A 208 19.44 13.11 5.29
CA ARG A 208 19.66 13.12 3.83
C ARG A 208 18.41 13.59 3.08
N GLU A 209 18.65 14.25 1.95
CA GLU A 209 17.58 14.66 1.04
C GLU A 209 16.76 13.46 0.59
N ARG A 210 15.45 13.68 0.43
CA ARG A 210 14.53 12.65 -0.09
C ARG A 210 14.72 12.41 -1.59
N GLU A 211 15.30 13.38 -2.30
CA GLU A 211 15.56 13.32 -3.74
C GLU A 211 17.02 12.95 -3.97
N THR A 212 17.24 11.82 -4.63
CA THR A 212 18.58 11.31 -4.90
C THR A 212 19.19 11.95 -6.15
N GLU A 213 20.47 11.72 -6.40
CA GLU A 213 21.11 12.13 -7.65
C GLU A 213 20.42 11.51 -8.87
N ALA A 214 19.97 10.26 -8.77
CA ALA A 214 19.21 9.58 -9.81
C ALA A 214 17.83 10.24 -10.06
N ASP A 215 17.19 10.82 -9.04
CA ASP A 215 15.98 11.62 -9.21
C ASP A 215 16.25 12.93 -9.94
N LYS A 216 17.38 13.60 -9.64
CA LYS A 216 17.78 14.86 -10.29
C LYS A 216 18.17 14.63 -11.75
N GLN A 217 18.88 13.55 -12.05
CA GLN A 217 19.30 13.18 -13.41
C GLN A 217 18.18 12.50 -14.23
N GLY A 218 17.14 11.97 -13.57
CA GLY A 218 16.06 11.24 -14.23
C GLY A 218 16.48 9.85 -14.74
N ASP A 219 17.49 9.22 -14.13
CA ASP A 219 18.00 7.92 -14.56
C ASP A 219 16.99 6.79 -14.26
N VAL A 220 16.33 6.30 -15.30
CA VAL A 220 15.31 5.25 -15.21
C VAL A 220 15.88 3.85 -14.95
N MET A 221 17.20 3.65 -15.08
CA MET A 221 17.86 2.35 -14.84
C MET A 221 18.26 2.16 -13.37
N ARG A 222 18.29 3.24 -12.59
CA ARG A 222 18.64 3.26 -11.16
C ARG A 222 17.44 2.92 -10.27
N LEU A 223 17.69 2.11 -9.23
CA LEU A 223 16.66 1.68 -8.26
C LEU A 223 16.44 2.68 -7.13
N ASP A 224 17.44 3.52 -6.85
CA ASP A 224 17.45 4.61 -5.87
C ASP A 224 16.76 5.89 -6.37
N ARG A 225 16.11 5.83 -7.53
CA ARG A 225 15.21 6.89 -8.04
C ARG A 225 13.80 6.73 -7.46
N ARG A 226 13.10 7.83 -7.16
CA ARG A 226 11.70 7.85 -6.67
C ARG A 226 11.49 6.90 -5.50
N LEU A 227 12.22 7.13 -4.42
CA LEU A 227 12.21 6.26 -3.23
C LEU A 227 10.81 6.17 -2.56
N ASP A 228 9.94 7.15 -2.77
CA ASP A 228 8.57 7.20 -2.24
C ASP A 228 7.52 6.51 -3.14
N ARG A 229 7.93 5.92 -4.27
CA ARG A 229 7.05 5.25 -5.22
C ARG A 229 7.49 3.81 -5.46
N THR A 230 6.52 2.98 -5.86
CA THR A 230 6.79 1.64 -6.38
C THR A 230 7.34 1.76 -7.79
N LEU A 231 8.49 1.13 -8.04
CA LEU A 231 9.04 1.00 -9.39
C LEU A 231 8.75 -0.38 -9.95
N TYR A 232 8.50 -0.44 -11.26
CA TYR A 232 8.29 -1.69 -11.99
C TYR A 232 9.39 -1.87 -13.02
N LEU A 233 9.92 -3.09 -13.14
CA LEU A 233 10.86 -3.43 -14.19
C LEU A 233 10.13 -3.56 -15.53
N VAL A 234 10.54 -2.78 -16.51
CA VAL A 234 10.05 -2.86 -17.89
C VAL A 234 11.24 -3.05 -18.80
N VAL A 235 11.14 -3.95 -19.77
CA VAL A 235 12.20 -4.28 -20.71
C VAL A 235 11.72 -3.96 -22.13
N LYS A 236 12.64 -3.49 -22.98
CA LYS A 236 12.37 -3.22 -24.39
C LYS A 236 12.64 -4.49 -25.22
N GLY A 237 11.59 -5.11 -25.72
CA GLY A 237 11.65 -6.25 -26.64
C GLY A 237 11.52 -5.83 -28.11
N LYS A 238 11.38 -6.82 -29.00
CA LYS A 238 11.14 -6.60 -30.43
C LYS A 238 9.80 -5.90 -30.71
N ASP A 239 8.80 -6.21 -29.88
CA ASP A 239 7.42 -5.73 -30.03
C ASP A 239 7.15 -4.43 -29.24
N GLY A 240 8.18 -3.84 -28.62
CA GLY A 240 8.09 -2.62 -27.82
C GLY A 240 8.40 -2.83 -26.35
N TRP A 241 7.96 -1.88 -25.51
CA TRP A 241 8.14 -1.95 -24.05
C TRP A 241 7.11 -2.88 -23.43
N GLY A 242 7.57 -3.84 -22.63
CA GLY A 242 6.70 -4.77 -21.93
C GLY A 242 7.35 -5.32 -20.67
N PHE A 243 6.57 -6.07 -19.90
CA PHE A 243 7.11 -6.86 -18.81
C PHE A 243 7.89 -8.06 -19.37
N PRO A 244 8.96 -8.51 -18.70
CA PRO A 244 9.63 -9.76 -19.06
C PRO A 244 8.61 -10.89 -19.18
N ALA A 245 8.52 -11.52 -20.34
CA ALA A 245 7.59 -12.61 -20.60
C ALA A 245 8.18 -13.60 -21.59
N ASP A 246 7.95 -14.89 -21.35
CA ASP A 246 8.38 -15.97 -22.24
C ASP A 246 7.34 -17.08 -22.37
N MET A 247 7.49 -17.93 -23.39
CA MET A 247 6.62 -19.09 -23.61
C MET A 247 6.86 -20.16 -22.54
N VAL A 248 5.77 -20.73 -22.03
CA VAL A 248 5.85 -21.78 -21.00
C VAL A 248 6.08 -23.13 -21.65
N GLN A 249 7.19 -23.80 -21.30
CA GLN A 249 7.46 -25.15 -21.79
C GLN A 249 6.58 -26.19 -21.09
N ARG A 250 6.31 -27.33 -21.74
CA ARG A 250 5.42 -28.38 -21.20
C ARG A 250 5.87 -28.96 -19.85
N ASN A 251 7.15 -28.83 -19.51
CA ASN A 251 7.76 -29.43 -18.33
C ASN A 251 7.98 -28.43 -17.18
N GLU A 252 7.56 -27.17 -17.34
CA GLU A 252 7.77 -26.10 -16.36
C GLU A 252 6.43 -25.63 -15.77
N THR A 253 6.42 -25.32 -14.47
CA THR A 253 5.26 -24.72 -13.81
C THR A 253 5.29 -23.20 -13.95
N LEU A 254 4.13 -22.55 -13.84
CA LEU A 254 4.02 -21.08 -13.94
C LEU A 254 4.70 -20.34 -12.77
N HIS A 255 4.82 -20.97 -11.62
CA HIS A 255 5.44 -20.44 -10.41
C HIS A 255 6.10 -21.57 -9.64
N VAL A 256 7.16 -21.23 -8.89
CA VAL A 256 7.65 -21.95 -7.72
C VAL A 256 7.99 -20.90 -6.67
#